data_AF-A0A381VGS2-F1
#
_entry.id   AF-A0A381VGS2-F1
#
_cell.length_a   1.000
_cell.length_b   1.000
_cell.length_c   1.000
_cell.angle_alpha   90.00
_cell.angle_beta   90.00
_cell.angle_gamma   90.00
#
_symmetry.space_group_name_H-M   'P 1'
#
loop_
_entity.id
_entity.type
_entity.pdbx_description
1 polymer ?
#
loop_
_entity_poly.entity_id
_entity_poly.type
_entity_poly.pdbx_seq_one_letter_code
_entity_poly.pdbx_strand_id
1 'polypeptide(L)'
;MKKYLFIVLLVPFWSCEDEVPADDTLHTFELHSNDRVSSLLMTDSEYNNWVTNDGFTDPNLRIDLINDIYKKFPDKYDFIFLVLNEPSIPSSLYYYGMLIGVSNDVQGIGKYIYDYSSDYGSSGKLKAVMQLTGLEYLKYGPALHELAHQWANFALPTHSVDAPGSDITSYLYGSHWGFTGGSTPGQLGGFKQSSLIENGNNSYTVDEFGPFANGGNGIPYNELELYLMGMIPISSVSNFDMFTDITSLTVNSSTFDFTASTRTTYTPESLEELLDERVPSAGNSQKDFKLLVVVITEDPLSDDEWNRVDATAEWFSKKEDDGTSLYNFWEATNGAGSITIEN
;
A
#
# COMPACT_ATOMS: atom_id res chain seq x y z
N MET A 1 36.66 -67.09 38.06
CA MET A 1 37.07 -65.88 37.32
C MET A 1 36.37 -65.88 35.96
N LYS A 2 35.26 -65.16 35.84
CA LYS A 2 34.55 -64.99 34.57
C LYS A 2 35.18 -63.82 33.80
N LYS A 3 35.68 -64.08 32.60
CA LYS A 3 36.17 -63.04 31.67
C LYS A 3 34.95 -62.43 30.96
N TYR A 4 34.77 -61.12 31.09
CA TYR A 4 33.79 -60.37 30.30
C TYR A 4 34.45 -59.94 28.99
N LEU A 5 33.79 -60.28 27.87
CA LEU A 5 34.16 -59.83 26.53
C LEU A 5 33.45 -58.49 26.29
N PHE A 6 34.19 -57.39 26.27
CA PHE A 6 33.69 -56.09 25.86
C PHE A 6 33.71 -56.03 24.33
N ILE A 7 32.53 -56.03 23.71
CA ILE A 7 32.36 -55.77 22.28
C ILE A 7 32.11 -54.27 22.14
N VAL A 8 33.06 -53.55 21.54
CA VAL A 8 32.88 -52.15 21.14
C VAL A 8 32.17 -52.16 19.79
N LEU A 9 30.89 -51.78 19.78
CA LEU A 9 30.16 -51.49 18.54
C LEU A 9 30.58 -50.10 18.06
N LEU A 10 31.34 -50.04 16.98
CA LEU A 10 31.56 -48.81 16.21
C LEU A 10 30.32 -48.58 15.34
N VAL A 11 29.46 -47.65 15.76
CA VAL A 11 28.35 -47.16 14.92
C VAL A 11 28.95 -46.09 14.00
N PRO A 12 28.87 -46.24 12.66
CA PRO A 12 29.24 -45.16 11.77
C PRO A 12 28.19 -44.05 11.91
N PHE A 13 28.61 -42.89 12.38
CA PHE A 13 27.86 -41.65 12.22
C PHE A 13 27.86 -41.32 10.73
N TRP A 14 26.85 -41.79 9.99
CA TRP A 14 26.45 -41.12 8.77
C TRP A 14 25.69 -39.85 9.20
N SER A 15 26.33 -38.71 8.97
CA SER A 15 25.65 -37.43 8.86
C SER A 15 24.71 -37.55 7.66
N CYS A 16 23.43 -37.84 7.91
CA CYS A 16 22.39 -37.36 7.02
C CYS A 16 22.45 -35.85 7.12
N GLU A 17 23.09 -35.20 6.15
CA GLU A 17 22.59 -33.90 5.71
C GLU A 17 21.15 -34.17 5.33
N ASP A 18 20.21 -33.70 6.15
CA ASP A 18 18.82 -33.60 5.72
C ASP A 18 18.85 -32.68 4.50
N GLU A 19 18.71 -33.25 3.31
CA GLU A 19 18.37 -32.50 2.11
C GLU A 19 17.06 -31.78 2.45
N VAL A 20 17.16 -30.45 2.65
CA VAL A 20 15.99 -29.58 2.65
C VAL A 20 15.28 -29.88 1.34
N PRO A 21 14.00 -30.31 1.36
CA PRO A 21 13.27 -30.56 0.13
C PRO A 21 13.38 -29.30 -0.72
N ALA A 22 13.86 -29.43 -1.96
CA ALA A 22 13.86 -28.32 -2.89
C ALA A 22 12.44 -27.77 -2.94
N ASP A 23 12.28 -26.46 -2.71
CA ASP A 23 10.96 -25.83 -2.79
C ASP A 23 10.36 -26.16 -4.16
N ASP A 24 9.11 -26.66 -4.18
CA ASP A 24 8.39 -27.04 -5.41
C ASP A 24 7.86 -25.80 -6.14
N THR A 25 8.73 -24.80 -6.30
CA THR A 25 8.43 -23.53 -6.94
C THR A 25 8.54 -23.64 -8.45
N LEU A 26 7.69 -22.91 -9.15
CA LEU A 26 7.75 -22.75 -10.60
C LEU A 26 8.92 -21.83 -10.98
N HIS A 27 9.17 -20.81 -10.16
CA HIS A 27 10.23 -19.84 -10.38
C HIS A 27 11.47 -20.11 -9.53
N THR A 28 12.59 -19.59 -10.01
CA THR A 28 13.83 -19.52 -9.23
C THR A 28 13.79 -18.26 -8.36
N PHE A 29 14.04 -18.44 -7.07
CA PHE A 29 14.12 -17.36 -6.09
C PHE A 29 15.56 -17.16 -5.64
N GLU A 30 16.01 -15.90 -5.62
CA GLU A 30 17.26 -15.51 -4.96
C GLU A 30 16.94 -14.54 -3.82
N LEU A 31 17.61 -14.70 -2.69
CA LEU A 31 17.42 -13.86 -1.51
C LEU A 31 18.62 -12.96 -1.33
N HIS A 32 18.37 -11.67 -1.14
CA HIS A 32 19.41 -10.72 -0.80
C HIS A 32 20.05 -11.06 0.55
N SER A 33 21.37 -10.87 0.67
CA SER A 33 22.12 -11.22 1.88
C SER A 33 21.68 -10.48 3.16
N ASN A 34 20.99 -9.35 3.02
CA ASN A 34 20.44 -8.58 4.14
C ASN A 34 19.03 -9.04 4.58
N ASP A 35 18.49 -10.11 3.97
CA ASP A 35 17.23 -10.75 4.38
C ASP A 35 15.97 -9.86 4.27
N ARG A 36 15.99 -8.84 3.40
CA ARG A 36 14.85 -7.91 3.19
C ARG A 36 14.16 -8.08 1.84
N VAL A 37 14.92 -8.41 0.80
CA VAL A 37 14.42 -8.47 -0.57
C VAL A 37 14.75 -9.82 -1.15
N SER A 38 13.86 -10.31 -1.99
CA SER A 38 14.07 -11.47 -2.85
C SER A 38 13.80 -11.09 -4.30
N SER A 39 14.29 -11.89 -5.24
CA SER A 39 13.94 -11.82 -6.64
C SER A 39 13.24 -13.10 -7.05
N LEU A 40 12.36 -12.98 -8.04
CA LEU A 40 11.66 -14.06 -8.72
C LEU A 40 12.02 -13.95 -10.20
N LEU A 41 12.74 -14.94 -10.71
CA LEU A 41 13.20 -14.98 -12.09
C LEU A 41 12.12 -15.61 -12.98
N MET A 42 11.55 -14.80 -13.87
CA MET A 42 10.66 -15.22 -14.95
C MET A 42 11.45 -15.54 -16.21
N THR A 43 10.85 -16.32 -17.12
CA THR A 43 11.40 -16.43 -18.48
C THR A 43 11.18 -15.12 -19.25
N ASP A 44 12.00 -14.81 -20.27
CA ASP A 44 11.81 -13.64 -21.14
C ASP A 44 10.36 -13.54 -21.64
N SER A 45 9.77 -14.66 -22.10
CA SER A 45 8.41 -14.66 -22.63
C SER A 45 7.34 -14.34 -21.59
N GLU A 46 7.56 -14.77 -20.36
CA GLU A 46 6.65 -14.56 -19.24
C GLU A 46 6.74 -13.13 -18.73
N TYR A 47 7.95 -12.63 -18.50
CA TYR A 47 8.18 -11.26 -18.07
C TYR A 47 7.64 -10.26 -19.11
N ASN A 48 7.96 -10.47 -20.40
CA ASN A 48 7.44 -9.64 -21.48
C ASN A 48 5.90 -9.65 -21.53
N ASN A 49 5.27 -10.80 -21.30
CA ASN A 49 3.82 -10.90 -21.20
C ASN A 49 3.28 -10.14 -19.98
N TRP A 50 3.93 -10.30 -18.82
CA TRP A 50 3.56 -9.62 -17.58
C TRP A 50 3.56 -8.10 -17.73
N VAL A 51 4.62 -7.51 -18.29
CA VAL A 51 4.71 -6.05 -18.45
C VAL A 51 3.84 -5.53 -19.59
N THR A 52 3.74 -6.26 -20.72
CA THR A 52 3.01 -5.80 -21.91
C THR A 52 1.50 -5.91 -21.78
N ASN A 53 1.01 -6.96 -21.13
CA ASN A 53 -0.42 -7.26 -21.01
C ASN A 53 -0.97 -7.00 -19.60
N ASP A 54 -0.22 -6.31 -18.75
CA ASP A 54 -0.60 -6.01 -17.37
C ASP A 54 -0.95 -7.27 -16.57
N GLY A 55 0.02 -8.18 -16.45
CA GLY A 55 -0.14 -9.46 -15.76
C GLY A 55 -0.57 -9.31 -14.30
N PHE A 56 -0.27 -8.18 -13.67
CA PHE A 56 -0.73 -7.92 -12.31
C PHE A 56 -2.23 -7.74 -12.21
N THR A 57 -2.92 -7.15 -13.19
CA THR A 57 -4.38 -7.02 -13.13
C THR A 57 -5.11 -8.29 -13.56
N ASP A 58 -4.48 -9.16 -14.34
CA ASP A 58 -5.00 -10.52 -14.61
C ASP A 58 -5.03 -11.36 -13.32
N PRO A 59 -6.21 -11.77 -12.83
CA PRO A 59 -6.33 -12.49 -11.58
C PRO A 59 -5.67 -13.87 -11.63
N ASN A 60 -5.65 -14.57 -12.76
CA ASN A 60 -5.04 -15.89 -12.84
C ASN A 60 -3.53 -15.78 -12.71
N LEU A 61 -2.90 -14.89 -13.51
CA LEU A 61 -1.45 -14.68 -13.47
C LEU A 61 -0.98 -14.20 -12.10
N ARG A 62 -1.68 -13.22 -11.52
CA ARG A 62 -1.34 -12.70 -10.19
C ARG A 62 -1.50 -13.75 -9.10
N ILE A 63 -2.62 -14.48 -9.07
CA ILE A 63 -2.87 -15.47 -8.02
C ILE A 63 -1.88 -16.64 -8.14
N ASP A 64 -1.62 -17.14 -9.34
CA ASP A 64 -0.64 -18.22 -9.56
C ASP A 64 0.76 -17.81 -9.10
N LEU A 65 1.19 -16.57 -9.40
CA LEU A 65 2.48 -16.04 -8.96
C LEU A 65 2.60 -15.96 -7.45
N ILE A 66 1.56 -15.45 -6.76
CA ILE A 66 1.57 -15.33 -5.29
C ILE A 66 1.51 -16.71 -4.62
N ASN A 67 0.76 -17.66 -5.18
CA ASN A 67 0.80 -19.04 -4.69
C ASN A 67 2.21 -19.63 -4.79
N ASP A 68 2.93 -19.38 -5.88
CA ASP A 68 4.30 -19.84 -6.03
C ASP A 68 5.25 -19.19 -5.02
N ILE A 69 5.07 -17.90 -4.74
CA ILE A 69 5.78 -17.18 -3.67
C ILE A 69 5.54 -17.86 -2.31
N TYR A 70 4.30 -18.22 -1.96
CA TYR A 70 4.04 -18.91 -0.68
C TYR A 70 4.53 -20.35 -0.59
N LYS A 71 4.92 -20.99 -1.69
CA LYS A 71 5.67 -22.25 -1.61
C LYS A 71 7.09 -22.03 -1.08
N LYS A 72 7.66 -20.84 -1.32
CA LYS A 72 9.01 -20.46 -0.88
C LYS A 72 9.02 -19.81 0.50
N PHE A 73 8.05 -18.93 0.76
CA PHE A 73 8.05 -18.07 1.94
C PHE A 73 6.96 -18.47 2.93
N PRO A 74 7.18 -18.32 4.25
CA PRO A 74 6.18 -18.66 5.25
C PRO A 74 4.97 -17.71 5.20
N ASP A 75 3.79 -18.21 5.56
CA ASP A 75 2.56 -17.41 5.66
C ASP A 75 2.55 -16.50 6.92
N LYS A 76 3.35 -15.44 6.87
CA LYS A 76 3.50 -14.46 7.97
C LYS A 76 3.30 -13.00 7.56
N TYR A 77 3.05 -12.74 6.27
CA TYR A 77 3.03 -11.39 5.71
C TYR A 77 1.62 -10.82 5.67
N ASP A 78 1.50 -9.54 6.07
CA ASP A 78 0.30 -8.75 5.84
C ASP A 78 0.22 -8.29 4.39
N PHE A 79 1.39 -8.05 3.76
CA PHE A 79 1.50 -7.53 2.41
C PHE A 79 2.61 -8.24 1.62
N ILE A 80 2.39 -8.40 0.30
CA ILE A 80 3.44 -8.79 -0.66
C ILE A 80 3.53 -7.71 -1.72
N PHE A 81 4.70 -7.10 -1.87
CA PHE A 81 4.96 -6.10 -2.90
C PHE A 81 5.81 -6.72 -4.00
N LEU A 82 5.26 -6.72 -5.21
CA LEU A 82 5.91 -7.09 -6.45
C LEU A 82 6.53 -5.85 -7.08
N VAL A 83 7.85 -5.81 -7.18
CA VAL A 83 8.60 -4.69 -7.76
C VAL A 83 9.12 -5.11 -9.12
N LEU A 84 8.80 -4.37 -10.18
CA LEU A 84 9.38 -4.67 -11.50
C LEU A 84 10.84 -4.25 -11.55
N ASN A 85 11.70 -5.06 -12.16
CA ASN A 85 13.08 -4.69 -12.47
C ASN A 85 13.15 -3.72 -13.68
N GLU A 86 12.50 -2.56 -13.54
CA GLU A 86 12.40 -1.54 -14.57
C GLU A 86 12.94 -0.19 -14.05
N PRO A 87 13.66 0.59 -14.86
CA PRO A 87 14.12 1.91 -14.45
C PRO A 87 12.98 2.93 -14.32
N SER A 88 11.85 2.68 -15.00
CA SER A 88 10.66 3.51 -15.00
C SER A 88 9.46 2.70 -15.46
N ILE A 89 8.25 3.18 -15.19
CA ILE A 89 6.99 2.59 -15.67
C ILE A 89 7.09 2.09 -17.14
N PRO A 90 6.85 0.80 -17.41
CA PRO A 90 6.71 0.27 -18.76
C PRO A 90 5.61 0.98 -19.55
N SER A 91 5.83 1.22 -20.84
CA SER A 91 4.91 2.02 -21.69
C SER A 91 3.48 1.47 -21.84
N SER A 92 3.29 0.18 -21.54
CA SER A 92 2.02 -0.54 -21.55
C SER A 92 1.24 -0.44 -20.23
N LEU A 93 1.90 -0.04 -19.13
CA LEU A 93 1.26 0.13 -17.83
C LEU A 93 0.88 1.60 -17.63
N TYR A 94 -0.33 1.82 -17.14
CA TYR A 94 -0.90 3.17 -16.95
C TYR A 94 -0.97 3.58 -15.47
N TYR A 95 -0.21 2.92 -14.61
CA TYR A 95 -0.12 3.18 -13.18
C TYR A 95 1.33 3.02 -12.67
N TYR A 96 1.72 3.86 -11.71
CA TYR A 96 3.04 3.78 -11.07
C TYR A 96 3.09 2.72 -9.96
N GLY A 97 1.95 2.51 -9.30
CA GLY A 97 1.71 1.42 -8.39
C GLY A 97 0.23 1.04 -8.42
N MET A 98 -0.09 -0.15 -7.91
CA MET A 98 -1.47 -0.58 -7.73
C MET A 98 -1.54 -1.57 -6.58
N LEU A 99 -2.46 -1.34 -5.65
CA LEU A 99 -2.81 -2.30 -4.60
C LEU A 99 -4.09 -3.07 -4.94
N ILE A 100 -4.05 -4.39 -4.73
CA ILE A 100 -5.22 -5.27 -4.80
C ILE A 100 -5.45 -5.87 -3.42
N GLY A 101 -6.59 -5.54 -2.82
CA GLY A 101 -7.01 -6.09 -1.54
C GLY A 101 -7.34 -7.58 -1.65
N VAL A 102 -6.82 -8.37 -0.70
CA VAL A 102 -7.01 -9.82 -0.60
C VAL A 102 -7.96 -10.17 0.54
N SER A 103 -7.83 -9.49 1.68
CA SER A 103 -8.73 -9.63 2.82
C SER A 103 -8.98 -8.30 3.51
N ASN A 104 -10.13 -8.20 4.17
CA ASN A 104 -10.47 -7.11 5.07
C ASN A 104 -11.31 -7.64 6.23
N ASP A 105 -10.79 -7.51 7.44
CA ASP A 105 -11.47 -7.83 8.71
C ASP A 105 -11.88 -6.57 9.49
N VAL A 106 -11.67 -5.38 8.91
CA VAL A 106 -11.97 -4.09 9.53
C VAL A 106 -13.38 -3.60 9.15
N GLN A 107 -14.19 -3.33 10.17
CA GLN A 107 -15.51 -2.69 10.05
C GLN A 107 -15.39 -1.18 10.27
N GLY A 108 -16.42 -0.40 9.91
CA GLY A 108 -16.43 1.04 10.18
C GLY A 108 -15.54 1.88 9.27
N ILE A 109 -15.17 1.36 8.09
CA ILE A 109 -14.30 2.05 7.11
C ILE A 109 -14.92 2.15 5.71
N GLY A 110 -16.22 1.82 5.58
CA GLY A 110 -16.92 1.81 4.29
C GLY A 110 -16.57 0.64 3.36
N LYS A 111 -15.81 -0.36 3.85
CA LYS A 111 -15.52 -1.60 3.14
C LYS A 111 -16.31 -2.77 3.72
N TYR A 112 -16.67 -3.72 2.88
CA TYR A 112 -17.21 -5.01 3.33
C TYR A 112 -16.12 -5.85 3.99
N ILE A 113 -16.54 -6.78 4.85
CA ILE A 113 -15.68 -7.84 5.37
C ILE A 113 -15.61 -8.95 4.32
N TYR A 114 -14.39 -9.36 3.97
CA TYR A 114 -14.12 -10.44 3.03
C TYR A 114 -12.76 -11.06 3.27
N ASP A 115 -12.56 -12.29 2.80
CA ASP A 115 -11.29 -12.98 2.89
C ASP A 115 -11.12 -13.92 1.68
N TYR A 116 -10.21 -13.57 0.78
CA TYR A 116 -9.80 -14.39 -0.36
C TYR A 116 -8.36 -14.92 -0.18
N SER A 117 -7.79 -14.84 1.02
CA SER A 117 -6.39 -15.20 1.29
C SER A 117 -6.06 -16.64 0.89
N SER A 118 -7.01 -17.57 1.02
CA SER A 118 -6.85 -18.97 0.61
C SER A 118 -6.59 -19.13 -0.88
N ASP A 119 -7.18 -18.26 -1.71
CA ASP A 119 -6.99 -18.31 -3.16
C ASP A 119 -5.53 -17.97 -3.51
N TYR A 120 -4.90 -17.13 -2.70
CA TYR A 120 -3.51 -16.70 -2.83
C TYR A 120 -2.52 -17.64 -2.12
N GLY A 121 -2.97 -18.71 -1.46
CA GLY A 121 -2.10 -19.63 -0.72
C GLY A 121 -1.81 -19.21 0.73
N SER A 122 -2.42 -18.13 1.22
CA SER A 122 -2.33 -17.67 2.61
C SER A 122 -3.45 -18.26 3.47
N SER A 123 -3.19 -18.49 4.76
CA SER A 123 -4.14 -18.99 5.76
C SER A 123 -4.84 -17.87 6.53
N GLY A 124 -5.13 -16.74 5.89
CA GLY A 124 -5.80 -15.58 6.51
C GLY A 124 -4.89 -14.45 6.96
N LYS A 125 -3.59 -14.46 6.60
CA LYS A 125 -2.66 -13.37 6.96
C LYS A 125 -2.59 -12.26 5.92
N LEU A 126 -2.64 -12.63 4.65
CA LEU A 126 -2.48 -11.67 3.56
C LEU A 126 -3.64 -10.69 3.47
N LYS A 127 -3.35 -9.40 3.65
CA LYS A 127 -4.31 -8.29 3.54
C LYS A 127 -4.40 -7.78 2.12
N ALA A 128 -3.26 -7.60 1.45
CA ALA A 128 -3.20 -7.13 0.07
C ALA A 128 -1.89 -7.51 -0.63
N VAL A 129 -1.93 -7.44 -1.96
CA VAL A 129 -0.74 -7.50 -2.82
C VAL A 129 -0.62 -6.20 -3.59
N MET A 130 0.61 -5.76 -3.88
CA MET A 130 0.87 -4.52 -4.60
C MET A 130 1.85 -4.77 -5.74
N GLN A 131 1.67 -4.10 -6.87
CA GLN A 131 2.72 -3.94 -7.87
C GLN A 131 3.27 -2.51 -7.83
N LEU A 132 4.59 -2.38 -7.89
CA LEU A 132 5.33 -1.14 -8.14
C LEU A 132 6.07 -1.28 -9.47
N THR A 133 5.83 -0.36 -10.41
CA THR A 133 6.25 -0.54 -11.80
C THR A 133 7.68 -0.10 -12.12
N GLY A 134 8.51 0.10 -11.08
CA GLY A 134 9.92 0.41 -11.22
C GLY A 134 10.72 0.02 -9.98
N LEU A 135 12.01 -0.29 -10.18
CA LEU A 135 12.87 -0.94 -9.19
C LEU A 135 12.98 -0.16 -7.87
N GLU A 136 12.96 1.17 -7.94
CA GLU A 136 13.12 2.05 -6.79
C GLU A 136 11.80 2.69 -6.33
N TYR A 137 10.65 2.24 -6.85
CA TYR A 137 9.34 2.87 -6.59
C TYR A 137 8.79 2.59 -5.19
N LEU A 138 9.42 1.70 -4.42
CA LEU A 138 9.13 1.59 -2.99
C LEU A 138 9.47 2.89 -2.26
N LYS A 139 10.55 3.58 -2.69
CA LYS A 139 10.96 4.88 -2.15
C LYS A 139 10.46 6.06 -2.98
N TYR A 140 10.68 6.02 -4.29
CA TYR A 140 10.43 7.16 -5.18
C TYR A 140 9.09 7.10 -5.92
N GLY A 141 8.30 6.05 -5.67
CA GLY A 141 6.98 5.86 -6.24
C GLY A 141 5.85 6.09 -5.23
N PRO A 142 4.64 5.60 -5.53
CA PRO A 142 3.45 5.86 -4.74
C PRO A 142 3.19 4.81 -3.64
N ALA A 143 4.22 4.19 -3.04
CA ALA A 143 4.02 3.07 -2.11
C ALA A 143 3.08 3.38 -0.94
N LEU A 144 3.21 4.57 -0.32
CA LEU A 144 2.29 5.00 0.75
C LEU A 144 0.87 5.26 0.25
N HIS A 145 0.72 5.82 -0.96
CA HIS A 145 -0.56 6.05 -1.61
C HIS A 145 -1.28 4.72 -1.87
N GLU A 146 -0.59 3.78 -2.50
CA GLU A 146 -1.17 2.47 -2.80
C GLU A 146 -1.55 1.73 -1.53
N LEU A 147 -0.70 1.81 -0.50
CA LEU A 147 -0.96 1.16 0.79
C LEU A 147 -2.19 1.76 1.51
N ALA A 148 -2.49 3.06 1.33
CA ALA A 148 -3.69 3.66 1.91
C ALA A 148 -4.97 2.98 1.43
N HIS A 149 -5.05 2.55 0.18
CA HIS A 149 -6.25 1.91 -0.40
C HIS A 149 -6.68 0.62 0.33
N GLN A 150 -5.79 0.01 1.13
CA GLN A 150 -6.19 -1.11 1.99
C GLN A 150 -7.31 -0.70 2.94
N TRP A 151 -7.27 0.52 3.49
CA TRP A 151 -8.22 1.01 4.48
C TRP A 151 -9.06 2.20 4.03
N ALA A 152 -8.50 3.06 3.19
CA ALA A 152 -9.03 4.39 2.92
C ALA A 152 -9.83 4.49 1.61
N ASN A 153 -10.61 5.57 1.54
CA ASN A 153 -11.47 5.99 0.43
C ASN A 153 -12.57 5.03 -0.05
N PHE A 154 -13.17 4.32 0.91
CA PHE A 154 -14.50 3.71 0.75
C PHE A 154 -15.50 4.27 1.75
N ALA A 155 -15.03 5.13 2.66
CA ALA A 155 -15.81 5.70 3.75
C ALA A 155 -16.80 6.80 3.30
N LEU A 156 -16.45 7.58 2.28
CA LEU A 156 -17.21 8.76 1.88
C LEU A 156 -17.60 8.69 0.40
N PRO A 157 -18.80 9.17 0.01
CA PRO A 157 -19.18 9.33 -1.39
C PRO A 157 -18.52 10.60 -1.97
N THR A 158 -17.20 10.54 -2.16
CA THR A 158 -16.39 11.68 -2.62
C THR A 158 -16.72 12.07 -4.05
N HIS A 159 -16.54 13.35 -4.40
CA HIS A 159 -16.81 13.87 -5.73
C HIS A 159 -15.58 14.55 -6.34
N SER A 160 -15.48 14.50 -7.67
CA SER A 160 -14.45 15.18 -8.45
C SER A 160 -15.02 15.77 -9.74
N VAL A 161 -14.18 16.47 -10.50
CA VAL A 161 -14.47 17.05 -11.81
C VAL A 161 -13.37 16.69 -12.80
N ASP A 162 -13.69 16.58 -14.09
CA ASP A 162 -12.73 16.16 -15.11
C ASP A 162 -11.70 17.24 -15.47
N ALA A 163 -12.11 18.51 -15.44
CA ALA A 163 -11.27 19.63 -15.81
C ALA A 163 -11.77 20.95 -15.20
N PRO A 164 -10.91 21.98 -15.09
CA PRO A 164 -11.34 23.34 -14.80
C PRO A 164 -12.33 23.87 -15.86
N GLY A 165 -13.24 24.74 -15.44
CA GLY A 165 -14.26 25.31 -16.31
C GLY A 165 -15.46 25.87 -15.56
N SER A 166 -16.40 26.44 -16.32
CA SER A 166 -17.74 26.83 -15.85
C SER A 166 -18.79 25.87 -16.40
N ASP A 167 -19.94 25.80 -15.74
CA ASP A 167 -21.07 24.92 -16.10
C ASP A 167 -20.66 23.43 -16.17
N ILE A 168 -19.72 23.03 -15.30
CA ILE A 168 -19.29 21.64 -15.14
C ILE A 168 -20.23 20.90 -14.18
N THR A 169 -20.10 19.58 -14.12
CA THR A 169 -20.86 18.75 -13.18
C THR A 169 -19.90 17.79 -12.51
N SER A 170 -19.82 17.84 -11.19
CA SER A 170 -19.09 16.82 -10.43
C SER A 170 -19.73 15.45 -10.54
N TYR A 171 -18.93 14.41 -10.43
CA TYR A 171 -19.38 13.02 -10.39
C TYR A 171 -18.84 12.31 -9.15
N LEU A 172 -19.52 11.23 -8.76
CA LEU A 172 -19.04 10.32 -7.72
C LEU A 172 -17.68 9.76 -8.14
N TYR A 173 -16.65 10.06 -7.35
CA TYR A 173 -15.29 9.72 -7.71
C TYR A 173 -14.91 8.33 -7.21
N GLY A 174 -15.06 8.09 -5.91
CA GLY A 174 -14.63 6.84 -5.28
C GLY A 174 -13.11 6.63 -5.36
N SER A 175 -12.57 5.77 -4.50
CA SER A 175 -11.13 5.51 -4.32
C SER A 175 -10.20 6.71 -4.03
N HIS A 176 -10.55 7.97 -4.28
CA HIS A 176 -9.80 9.17 -3.88
C HIS A 176 -10.66 10.27 -3.24
N TRP A 177 -10.02 11.17 -2.49
CA TRP A 177 -10.68 12.16 -1.65
C TRP A 177 -11.37 13.27 -2.44
N GLY A 178 -10.95 13.54 -3.69
CA GLY A 178 -11.58 14.56 -4.52
C GLY A 178 -11.62 15.92 -3.82
N PHE A 179 -12.77 16.59 -3.84
CA PHE A 179 -12.97 17.89 -3.16
C PHE A 179 -13.36 17.70 -1.68
N THR A 180 -12.51 17.01 -0.94
CA THR A 180 -12.66 16.77 0.50
C THR A 180 -11.49 17.40 1.26
N GLY A 181 -11.82 18.08 2.35
CA GLY A 181 -10.85 18.67 3.26
C GLY A 181 -10.24 17.63 4.18
N GLY A 182 -9.04 17.89 4.66
CA GLY A 182 -8.38 17.12 5.71
C GLY A 182 -7.48 17.99 6.57
N SER A 183 -6.94 17.44 7.66
CA SER A 183 -5.96 18.13 8.51
C SER A 183 -4.71 18.56 7.70
N THR A 184 -4.37 17.77 6.70
CA THR A 184 -3.42 18.05 5.61
C THR A 184 -3.98 17.50 4.29
N PRO A 185 -3.41 17.87 3.14
CA PRO A 185 -3.59 17.09 1.92
C PRO A 185 -3.15 15.63 2.21
N GLY A 186 -3.97 14.66 1.83
CA GLY A 186 -3.76 13.25 2.13
C GLY A 186 -3.15 12.49 0.96
N GLN A 187 -2.72 11.25 1.24
CA GLN A 187 -2.17 10.33 0.26
C GLN A 187 -3.12 10.11 -0.92
N LEU A 188 -4.41 9.97 -0.65
CA LEU A 188 -5.45 9.77 -1.68
C LEU A 188 -6.09 11.08 -2.17
N GLY A 189 -5.38 12.20 -2.04
CA GLY A 189 -5.82 13.50 -2.54
C GLY A 189 -6.46 14.39 -1.46
N GLY A 190 -7.34 15.29 -1.88
CA GLY A 190 -8.04 16.23 -1.00
C GLY A 190 -7.19 17.45 -0.64
N PHE A 191 -7.85 18.47 -0.09
CA PHE A 191 -7.26 19.78 0.23
C PHE A 191 -7.06 19.95 1.74
N LYS A 192 -6.23 20.94 2.11
CA LYS A 192 -6.03 21.30 3.51
C LYS A 192 -7.23 22.09 4.06
N GLN A 193 -7.97 21.54 5.01
CA GLN A 193 -9.17 22.16 5.56
C GLN A 193 -8.95 23.59 6.07
N SER A 194 -7.80 23.87 6.68
CA SER A 194 -7.51 25.20 7.23
C SER A 194 -7.28 26.29 6.16
N SER A 195 -7.14 25.93 4.87
CA SER A 195 -7.02 26.89 3.77
C SER A 195 -8.37 27.26 3.15
N LEU A 196 -9.45 26.60 3.56
CA LEU A 196 -10.80 26.88 3.05
C LEU A 196 -11.23 28.30 3.42
N ILE A 197 -11.55 29.08 2.39
CA ILE A 197 -12.17 30.40 2.47
C ILE A 197 -13.54 30.30 1.82
N GLU A 198 -14.57 30.71 2.56
CA GLU A 198 -15.93 30.84 2.04
C GLU A 198 -16.16 32.28 1.55
N ASN A 199 -16.32 32.45 0.24
CA ASN A 199 -16.50 33.76 -0.40
C ASN A 199 -17.96 34.22 -0.41
N GLY A 200 -18.88 33.37 0.07
CA GLY A 200 -20.33 33.54 -0.05
C GLY A 200 -20.86 33.05 -1.40
N ASN A 201 -22.20 32.94 -1.51
CA ASN A 201 -22.88 32.47 -2.73
C ASN A 201 -22.35 31.14 -3.26
N ASN A 202 -22.09 30.17 -2.37
CA ASN A 202 -21.57 28.84 -2.70
C ASN A 202 -20.20 28.84 -3.39
N SER A 203 -19.44 29.94 -3.30
CA SER A 203 -18.08 30.06 -3.81
C SER A 203 -17.06 29.84 -2.70
N TYR A 204 -16.04 29.05 -3.00
CA TYR A 204 -14.99 28.65 -2.09
C TYR A 204 -13.61 28.81 -2.73
N THR A 205 -12.62 29.10 -1.91
CA THR A 205 -11.20 29.09 -2.28
C THR A 205 -10.46 28.17 -1.34
N VAL A 206 -9.57 27.34 -1.86
CA VAL A 206 -8.65 26.49 -1.09
C VAL A 206 -7.23 26.61 -1.66
N ASP A 207 -6.22 26.25 -0.89
CA ASP A 207 -4.86 26.04 -1.41
C ASP A 207 -4.86 24.98 -2.53
N GLU A 208 -3.88 25.04 -3.43
CA GLU A 208 -3.68 24.02 -4.46
C GLU A 208 -3.60 22.60 -3.85
N PHE A 209 -4.24 21.65 -4.52
CA PHE A 209 -4.25 20.24 -4.15
C PHE A 209 -4.50 19.34 -5.36
N GLY A 210 -4.14 18.06 -5.24
CA GLY A 210 -4.54 17.04 -6.18
C GLY A 210 -5.81 16.33 -5.71
N PRO A 211 -6.88 16.25 -6.52
CA PRO A 211 -8.08 15.49 -6.16
C PRO A 211 -7.82 13.97 -6.08
N PHE A 212 -6.82 13.49 -6.82
CA PHE A 212 -6.40 12.08 -6.88
C PHE A 212 -5.29 11.74 -5.87
N ALA A 213 -4.23 12.54 -5.82
CA ALA A 213 -3.08 12.33 -4.94
C ALA A 213 -2.31 13.63 -4.76
N ASN A 214 -1.55 13.76 -3.68
CA ASN A 214 -0.79 14.98 -3.35
C ASN A 214 0.75 14.81 -3.36
N GLY A 215 1.28 13.66 -3.79
CA GLY A 215 2.73 13.51 -3.94
C GLY A 215 3.32 12.12 -3.69
N GLY A 216 2.52 11.05 -3.66
CA GLY A 216 3.01 9.70 -3.32
C GLY A 216 3.71 9.72 -1.97
N ASN A 217 4.94 9.21 -1.89
CA ASN A 217 5.71 9.24 -0.63
C ASN A 217 6.14 10.65 -0.14
N GLY A 218 5.77 11.73 -0.84
CA GLY A 218 6.15 13.11 -0.48
C GLY A 218 5.32 13.78 0.62
N ILE A 219 4.28 13.13 1.13
CA ILE A 219 3.43 13.64 2.21
C ILE A 219 3.09 12.53 3.23
N PRO A 220 2.71 12.86 4.48
CA PRO A 220 2.24 11.86 5.43
C PRO A 220 0.76 11.51 5.19
N TYR A 221 0.24 10.55 5.94
CA TYR A 221 -1.21 10.30 6.03
C TYR A 221 -1.90 11.42 6.82
N ASN A 222 -3.07 11.86 6.36
CA ASN A 222 -3.88 12.83 7.11
C ASN A 222 -4.67 12.15 8.26
N GLU A 223 -5.34 12.94 9.11
CA GLU A 223 -6.07 12.40 10.27
C GLU A 223 -7.16 11.39 9.90
N LEU A 224 -7.90 11.61 8.80
CA LEU A 224 -8.94 10.68 8.35
C LEU A 224 -8.32 9.35 7.88
N GLU A 225 -7.25 9.42 7.07
CA GLU A 225 -6.50 8.25 6.61
C GLU A 225 -5.95 7.46 7.80
N LEU A 226 -5.33 8.15 8.78
CA LEU A 226 -4.82 7.54 10.01
C LEU A 226 -5.93 6.89 10.84
N TYR A 227 -7.11 7.50 10.94
CA TYR A 227 -8.25 6.90 11.63
C TYR A 227 -8.73 5.62 10.93
N LEU A 228 -8.87 5.65 9.60
CA LEU A 228 -9.32 4.50 8.81
C LEU A 228 -8.30 3.34 8.87
N MET A 229 -6.99 3.65 8.86
CA MET A 229 -5.91 2.70 9.13
C MET A 229 -5.93 2.17 10.57
N GLY A 230 -6.64 2.83 11.47
CA GLY A 230 -6.73 2.48 12.89
C GLY A 230 -5.56 2.99 13.70
N MET A 231 -4.79 3.96 13.20
CA MET A 231 -3.64 4.55 13.87
C MET A 231 -4.04 5.48 15.02
N ILE A 232 -5.11 6.27 14.82
CA ILE A 232 -5.62 7.24 15.80
C ILE A 232 -7.12 7.00 16.07
N PRO A 233 -7.65 7.36 17.26
CA PRO A 233 -9.08 7.27 17.54
C PRO A 233 -9.88 8.33 16.76
N ILE A 234 -11.18 8.10 16.58
CA ILE A 234 -12.06 9.05 15.87
C ILE A 234 -12.09 10.43 16.53
N SER A 235 -11.92 10.50 17.85
CA SER A 235 -11.82 11.75 18.61
C SER A 235 -10.62 12.62 18.25
N SER A 236 -9.64 12.07 17.51
CA SER A 236 -8.47 12.79 17.00
C SER A 236 -8.65 13.24 15.55
N VAL A 237 -9.79 12.97 14.92
CA VAL A 237 -10.12 13.47 13.58
C VAL A 237 -10.79 14.82 13.71
N SER A 238 -10.13 15.86 13.20
CA SER A 238 -10.69 17.20 13.14
C SER A 238 -11.87 17.26 12.18
N ASN A 239 -12.81 18.18 12.42
CA ASN A 239 -13.90 18.42 11.47
C ASN A 239 -13.35 18.84 10.11
N PHE A 240 -13.95 18.33 9.04
CA PHE A 240 -13.61 18.70 7.67
C PHE A 240 -14.85 18.77 6.78
N ASP A 241 -14.71 19.44 5.65
CA ASP A 241 -15.79 19.64 4.68
C ASP A 241 -15.56 18.81 3.42
N MET A 242 -16.63 18.23 2.90
CA MET A 242 -16.68 17.62 1.58
C MET A 242 -17.63 18.41 0.70
N PHE A 243 -17.22 18.64 -0.55
CA PHE A 243 -18.02 19.36 -1.53
C PHE A 243 -18.51 18.43 -2.64
N THR A 244 -19.80 18.52 -2.94
CA THR A 244 -20.44 17.87 -4.08
C THR A 244 -21.22 18.91 -4.89
N ASP A 245 -21.73 18.51 -6.05
CA ASP A 245 -22.47 19.39 -6.96
C ASP A 245 -21.64 20.62 -7.35
N ILE A 246 -20.38 20.35 -7.72
CA ILE A 246 -19.42 21.37 -8.17
C ILE A 246 -19.79 21.79 -9.58
N THR A 247 -19.97 23.10 -9.78
CA THR A 247 -20.45 23.69 -11.04
C THR A 247 -19.44 24.59 -11.73
N SER A 248 -18.37 24.98 -11.03
CA SER A 248 -17.24 25.68 -11.63
C SER A 248 -15.96 25.39 -10.87
N LEU A 249 -14.83 25.36 -11.58
CA LEU A 249 -13.48 25.27 -11.02
C LEU A 249 -12.54 26.17 -11.82
N THR A 250 -11.81 27.03 -11.12
CA THR A 250 -10.67 27.79 -11.63
C THR A 250 -9.42 27.38 -10.86
N VAL A 251 -8.39 26.95 -11.58
CA VAL A 251 -7.09 26.58 -11.01
C VAL A 251 -6.12 27.74 -11.22
N ASN A 252 -5.68 28.35 -10.12
CA ASN A 252 -4.62 29.36 -10.11
C ASN A 252 -3.28 28.74 -9.70
N SER A 253 -2.22 29.54 -9.65
CA SER A 253 -0.86 29.05 -9.35
C SER A 253 -0.66 28.50 -7.93
N SER A 254 -1.57 28.78 -7.00
CA SER A 254 -1.45 28.36 -5.59
C SER A 254 -2.79 28.11 -4.91
N THR A 255 -3.90 28.31 -5.61
CA THR A 255 -5.25 28.23 -5.06
C THR A 255 -6.22 27.72 -6.11
N PHE A 256 -7.23 26.99 -5.65
CA PHE A 256 -8.35 26.56 -6.48
C PHE A 256 -9.60 27.30 -6.01
N ASP A 257 -10.25 28.00 -6.93
CA ASP A 257 -11.53 28.66 -6.71
C ASP A 257 -12.64 27.82 -7.34
N PHE A 258 -13.65 27.45 -6.57
CA PHE A 258 -14.74 26.62 -7.07
C PHE A 258 -16.09 27.03 -6.53
N THR A 259 -17.15 26.63 -7.24
CA THR A 259 -18.54 26.78 -6.80
C THR A 259 -19.12 25.40 -6.57
N ALA A 260 -19.71 25.16 -5.41
CA ALA A 260 -20.33 23.89 -5.05
C ALA A 260 -21.67 24.12 -4.34
N SER A 261 -22.74 23.48 -4.83
CA SER A 261 -24.07 23.69 -4.26
C SER A 261 -24.30 22.95 -2.95
N THR A 262 -23.47 21.93 -2.67
CA THR A 262 -23.58 21.08 -1.49
C THR A 262 -22.25 21.04 -0.76
N ARG A 263 -22.29 21.40 0.53
CA ARG A 263 -21.19 21.26 1.49
C ARG A 263 -21.67 20.37 2.62
N THR A 264 -20.95 19.31 2.89
CA THR A 264 -21.19 18.41 4.03
C THR A 264 -20.02 18.53 5.00
N THR A 265 -20.29 18.95 6.24
CA THR A 265 -19.29 18.95 7.31
C THR A 265 -19.33 17.61 8.04
N TYR A 266 -18.21 16.91 8.06
CA TYR A 266 -18.01 15.69 8.83
C TYR A 266 -17.39 16.04 10.18
N THR A 267 -18.04 15.58 11.26
CA THR A 267 -17.51 15.58 12.62
C THR A 267 -17.24 14.13 13.03
N PRO A 268 -16.47 13.87 14.11
CA PRO A 268 -16.34 12.52 14.65
C PRO A 268 -17.70 11.81 14.83
N GLU A 269 -18.69 12.52 15.37
CA GLU A 269 -20.03 11.96 15.59
C GLU A 269 -20.75 11.62 14.28
N SER A 270 -20.71 12.51 13.27
CA SER A 270 -21.40 12.22 12.00
C SER A 270 -20.66 11.18 11.15
N LEU A 271 -19.34 11.05 11.30
CA LEU A 271 -18.58 9.97 10.69
C LEU A 271 -18.92 8.62 11.31
N GLU A 272 -19.03 8.53 12.62
CA GLU A 272 -19.43 7.29 13.30
C GLU A 272 -20.87 6.92 12.98
N GLU A 273 -21.79 7.89 12.90
CA GLU A 273 -23.18 7.64 12.47
C GLU A 273 -23.25 7.14 11.02
N LEU A 274 -22.36 7.62 10.14
CA LEU A 274 -22.31 7.20 8.74
C LEU A 274 -21.69 5.80 8.58
N LEU A 275 -20.60 5.53 9.30
CA LEU A 275 -19.73 4.37 9.06
C LEU A 275 -19.98 3.21 10.01
N ASP A 276 -20.69 3.43 11.11
CA ASP A 276 -20.61 2.66 12.35
C ASP A 276 -19.22 2.78 13.03
N GLU A 277 -19.13 2.28 14.27
CA GLU A 277 -17.87 2.25 15.02
C GLU A 277 -16.82 1.39 14.29
N ARG A 278 -15.59 1.90 14.18
CA ARG A 278 -14.47 1.14 13.62
C ARG A 278 -14.08 -0.03 14.54
N VAL A 279 -14.13 -1.24 13.99
CA VAL A 279 -13.72 -2.48 14.68
C VAL A 279 -12.62 -3.18 13.88
N PRO A 280 -11.44 -3.49 14.47
CA PRO A 280 -11.03 -3.15 15.83
C PRO A 280 -10.92 -1.64 16.04
N SER A 281 -11.05 -1.17 17.28
CA SER A 281 -10.80 0.24 17.59
C SER A 281 -9.31 0.59 17.41
N ALA A 282 -8.97 1.87 17.37
CA ALA A 282 -7.58 2.31 17.20
C ALA A 282 -6.62 1.76 18.27
N GLY A 283 -7.10 1.52 19.50
CA GLY A 283 -6.30 0.94 20.59
C GLY A 283 -6.04 -0.55 20.46
N ASN A 284 -6.84 -1.27 19.66
CA ASN A 284 -6.72 -2.71 19.43
C ASN A 284 -6.27 -3.06 18.01
N SER A 285 -6.08 -2.06 17.15
CA SER A 285 -5.66 -2.26 15.76
C SER A 285 -4.20 -2.64 15.69
N GLN A 286 -3.87 -3.48 14.70
CA GLN A 286 -2.49 -3.77 14.34
C GLN A 286 -1.74 -2.48 13.97
N LYS A 287 -0.52 -2.35 14.49
CA LYS A 287 0.38 -1.20 14.24
C LYS A 287 1.67 -1.62 13.55
N ASP A 288 2.08 -2.86 13.77
CA ASP A 288 3.28 -3.44 13.19
C ASP A 288 2.85 -4.44 12.11
N PHE A 289 3.23 -4.15 10.87
CA PHE A 289 2.93 -4.99 9.71
C PHE A 289 4.18 -5.69 9.19
N LYS A 290 3.99 -6.84 8.55
CA LYS A 290 5.04 -7.58 7.85
C LYS A 290 4.84 -7.50 6.34
N LEU A 291 5.91 -7.14 5.65
CA LEU A 291 5.95 -6.99 4.20
C LEU A 291 7.03 -7.90 3.61
N LEU A 292 6.66 -8.68 2.59
CA LEU A 292 7.60 -9.34 1.71
C LEU A 292 7.79 -8.48 0.44
N VAL A 293 9.04 -8.20 0.07
CA VAL A 293 9.37 -7.52 -1.19
C VAL A 293 9.99 -8.53 -2.15
N VAL A 294 9.34 -8.72 -3.29
CA VAL A 294 9.78 -9.63 -4.36
C VAL A 294 10.00 -8.82 -5.63
N VAL A 295 11.23 -8.80 -6.14
CA VAL A 295 11.56 -8.20 -7.45
C VAL A 295 11.27 -9.21 -8.55
N ILE A 296 10.37 -8.87 -9.46
CA ILE A 296 10.11 -9.66 -10.66
C ILE A 296 11.10 -9.22 -11.74
N THR A 297 11.80 -10.19 -12.34
CA THR A 297 12.86 -9.91 -13.33
C THR A 297 12.95 -11.00 -14.39
N GLU A 298 13.43 -10.66 -15.59
CA GLU A 298 13.75 -11.62 -16.68
C GLU A 298 15.20 -12.13 -16.64
N ASP A 299 16.10 -11.40 -15.99
CA ASP A 299 17.50 -11.78 -15.77
C ASP A 299 17.84 -11.75 -14.27
N PRO A 300 18.83 -12.53 -13.79
CA PRO A 300 19.33 -12.38 -12.43
C PRO A 300 19.77 -10.94 -12.15
N LEU A 301 19.36 -10.40 -10.99
CA LEU A 301 19.70 -9.04 -10.61
C LEU A 301 21.22 -8.88 -10.45
N SER A 302 21.75 -7.80 -10.98
CA SER A 302 23.11 -7.34 -10.74
C SER A 302 23.30 -6.85 -9.31
N ASP A 303 24.55 -6.78 -8.85
CA ASP A 303 24.89 -6.22 -7.54
C ASP A 303 24.34 -4.80 -7.35
N ASP A 304 24.29 -3.99 -8.40
CA ASP A 304 23.77 -2.61 -8.34
C ASP A 304 22.25 -2.60 -8.15
N GLU A 305 21.51 -3.43 -8.90
CA GLU A 305 20.05 -3.54 -8.76
C GLU A 305 19.67 -4.04 -7.35
N TRP A 306 20.37 -5.07 -6.86
CA TRP A 306 20.23 -5.55 -5.48
C TRP A 306 20.43 -4.45 -4.45
N ASN A 307 21.54 -3.70 -4.55
CA ASN A 307 21.86 -2.62 -3.62
C ASN A 307 20.79 -1.51 -3.63
N ARG A 308 20.26 -1.16 -4.80
CA ARG A 308 19.24 -0.11 -4.92
C ARG A 308 17.92 -0.53 -4.31
N VAL A 309 17.40 -1.70 -4.68
CA VAL A 309 16.11 -2.16 -4.16
C VAL A 309 16.19 -2.41 -2.65
N ASP A 310 17.27 -3.02 -2.16
CA ASP A 310 17.49 -3.25 -0.73
C ASP A 310 17.58 -1.94 0.05
N ALA A 311 18.20 -0.90 -0.51
CA ALA A 311 18.25 0.43 0.11
C ALA A 311 16.85 1.08 0.19
N THR A 312 15.98 0.87 -0.81
CA THR A 312 14.58 1.35 -0.72
C THR A 312 13.77 0.58 0.32
N ALA A 313 13.99 -0.73 0.45
CA ALA A 313 13.35 -1.57 1.46
C ALA A 313 13.82 -1.20 2.88
N GLU A 314 15.12 -1.04 3.08
CA GLU A 314 15.67 -0.54 4.35
C GLU A 314 15.04 0.82 4.69
N TRP A 315 15.05 1.77 3.75
CA TRP A 315 14.46 3.09 3.95
C TRP A 315 12.99 3.03 4.34
N PHE A 316 12.16 2.27 3.62
CA PHE A 316 10.71 2.22 3.85
C PHE A 316 10.35 1.60 5.20
N SER A 317 11.20 0.70 5.71
CA SER A 317 11.00 -0.01 6.98
C SER A 317 11.65 0.67 8.20
N LYS A 318 12.36 1.79 8.02
CA LYS A 318 12.94 2.55 9.14
C LYS A 318 11.86 3.02 10.10
N LYS A 319 12.18 2.95 11.40
CA LYS A 319 11.32 3.41 12.51
C LYS A 319 11.82 4.73 13.09
N GLU A 320 12.27 5.62 12.22
CA GLU A 320 12.81 6.93 12.58
C GLU A 320 12.57 7.94 11.46
N ASP A 321 12.61 9.22 11.82
CA ASP A 321 12.65 10.34 10.88
C ASP A 321 14.04 10.41 10.26
N ASP A 322 14.12 10.35 8.93
CA ASP A 322 15.38 10.34 8.20
C ASP A 322 15.82 11.74 7.72
N GLY A 323 15.01 12.75 8.00
CA GLY A 323 15.23 14.16 7.68
C GLY A 323 15.10 14.50 6.20
N THR A 324 14.55 13.59 5.37
CA THR A 324 14.35 13.83 3.94
C THR A 324 12.98 14.42 3.65
N SER A 325 12.73 14.80 2.40
CA SER A 325 11.42 15.30 1.96
C SER A 325 10.41 14.19 1.63
N LEU A 326 10.83 12.93 1.74
CA LEU A 326 9.99 11.75 1.53
C LEU A 326 9.74 11.10 2.88
N TYR A 327 8.58 10.47 3.02
CA TYR A 327 8.17 9.81 4.25
C TYR A 327 8.29 8.30 4.07
N ASN A 328 9.05 7.64 4.95
CA ASN A 328 8.89 6.21 5.16
C ASN A 328 7.56 5.92 5.89
N PHE A 329 7.19 4.64 6.04
CA PHE A 329 5.89 4.30 6.63
C PHE A 329 5.73 4.76 8.09
N TRP A 330 6.81 4.73 8.88
CA TRP A 330 6.80 5.18 10.26
C TRP A 330 6.58 6.70 10.33
N GLU A 331 7.30 7.48 9.52
CA GLU A 331 7.15 8.94 9.44
C GLU A 331 5.74 9.31 8.96
N ALA A 332 5.25 8.66 7.90
CA ALA A 332 3.93 8.93 7.33
C ALA A 332 2.78 8.66 8.31
N THR A 333 3.01 7.78 9.28
CA THR A 333 2.04 7.48 10.35
C THR A 333 2.27 8.28 11.64
N ASN A 334 3.15 9.29 11.62
CA ASN A 334 3.58 10.04 12.80
C ASN A 334 4.10 9.13 13.93
N GLY A 335 4.76 8.04 13.54
CA GLY A 335 5.32 7.02 14.41
C GLY A 335 4.31 6.06 15.05
N ALA A 336 3.03 6.11 14.65
CA ALA A 336 1.99 5.24 15.17
C ALA A 336 2.05 3.82 14.61
N GLY A 337 2.55 3.66 13.38
CA GLY A 337 2.68 2.38 12.69
C GLY A 337 4.12 2.07 12.31
N SER A 338 4.41 0.79 12.02
CA SER A 338 5.67 0.37 11.46
C SER A 338 5.51 -0.81 10.49
N ILE A 339 6.43 -0.93 9.54
CA ILE A 339 6.53 -2.08 8.64
C ILE A 339 7.88 -2.75 8.87
N THR A 340 7.87 -4.06 9.05
CA THR A 340 9.05 -4.91 9.02
C THR A 340 9.12 -5.58 7.66
N ILE A 341 10.25 -5.43 6.98
CA ILE A 341 10.51 -6.11 5.71
C ILE A 341 11.51 -7.24 5.98
N GLU A 342 11.11 -8.47 5.66
CA GLU A 342 11.93 -9.66 5.84
C GLU A 342 11.56 -10.76 4.84
N ASN A 343 12.52 -11.58 4.44
CA ASN A 343 12.27 -12.83 3.71
C ASN A 343 11.79 -13.96 4.64
#